data_AF-A0A239DEE5-F1
#
_entry.id   AF-A0A239DEE5-F1
#
_cell.length_a   1.000
_cell.length_b   1.000
_cell.length_c   1.000
_cell.angle_alpha   90.00
_cell.angle_beta   90.00
_cell.angle_gamma   90.00
#
_symmetry.space_group_name_H-M   'P 1'
#
loop_
_entity.id
_entity.type
_entity.pdbx_description
1 polymer ?
#
loop_
_entity_poly.entity_id
_entity_poly.type
_entity_poly.pdbx_seq_one_letter_code
_entity_poly.pdbx_strand_id
1 'polypeptide(L)'
;MRVIFATAFAIPMGMAMLAAEPARIDFDDLADPAARAFVDPYLEMGPERMNELRTVVRLGARLAETDLSPEDRQRLEARRSDAEAALAVSGFDIAALLAQRWTVAQKRREAQIATNPLLEGAAVRLEGYLIPAGTGPDGRGIGYLVPVVGMCSHIPAPPPNELVRLYFEPDSGTGSIYLPVSVTGTLRAEASDETIHLLDGMVRMQSLWRLDTDTLAAEGPVPKARNTIVAQDPLEALPAEAIGQTHSSSIGARKK
;
A
#
# COMPACT_ATOMS: atom_id res chain seq x y z
N MET A 1 -33.42 -2.22 78.15
CA MET A 1 -32.19 -2.39 77.33
C MET A 1 -32.61 -2.19 75.87
N ARG A 2 -32.27 -1.06 75.25
CA ARG A 2 -32.66 -0.73 73.86
C ARG A 2 -31.51 -1.13 72.93
N VAL A 3 -31.76 -2.10 72.04
CA VAL A 3 -30.80 -2.55 71.03
C VAL A 3 -31.06 -1.75 69.75
N ILE A 4 -30.07 -0.96 69.32
CA ILE A 4 -30.11 -0.19 68.06
C ILE A 4 -29.41 -1.07 67.01
N PHE A 5 -30.15 -1.54 66.01
CA PHE A 5 -29.59 -2.16 64.82
C PHE A 5 -29.17 -1.06 63.83
N ALA A 6 -27.87 -0.90 63.63
CA ALA A 6 -27.32 -0.04 62.57
C ALA A 6 -27.26 -0.85 61.27
N THR A 7 -28.16 -0.56 60.34
CA THR A 7 -28.10 -1.06 58.96
C THR A 7 -27.04 -0.28 58.20
N ALA A 8 -25.91 -0.92 57.90
CA ALA A 8 -24.89 -0.40 57.01
C ALA A 8 -25.37 -0.54 55.56
N PHE A 9 -25.65 0.58 54.90
CA PHE A 9 -25.92 0.63 53.48
C PHE A 9 -24.58 0.62 52.74
N ALA A 10 -24.19 -0.52 52.18
CA ALA A 10 -23.03 -0.61 51.31
C ALA A 10 -23.41 -0.04 49.93
N ILE A 11 -22.84 1.11 49.57
CA ILE A 11 -22.95 1.69 48.23
C ILE A 11 -21.99 0.90 47.32
N PRO A 12 -22.46 0.20 46.28
CA PRO A 12 -21.56 -0.43 45.32
C PRO A 12 -20.91 0.67 44.48
N MET A 13 -19.61 0.84 44.64
CA MET A 13 -18.79 1.68 43.79
C MET A 13 -18.62 0.98 42.45
N GLY A 14 -19.49 1.29 41.49
CA GLY A 14 -19.38 0.81 40.12
C GLY A 14 -18.12 1.39 39.48
N MET A 15 -17.14 0.53 39.19
CA MET A 15 -16.05 0.87 38.28
C MET A 15 -16.62 1.03 36.88
N ALA A 16 -16.82 2.27 36.45
CA ALA A 16 -16.96 2.57 35.03
C ALA A 16 -15.61 2.28 34.38
N MET A 17 -15.47 1.15 33.68
CA MET A 17 -14.37 0.99 32.73
C MET A 17 -14.59 2.01 31.61
N LEU A 18 -13.74 3.03 31.54
CA LEU A 18 -13.64 3.82 30.32
C LEU A 18 -13.17 2.88 29.22
N ALA A 19 -14.02 2.63 28.23
CA ALA A 19 -13.60 1.95 27.01
C ALA A 19 -12.47 2.78 26.39
N ALA A 20 -11.30 2.16 26.22
CA ALA A 20 -10.18 2.80 25.55
C ALA A 20 -10.61 3.17 24.12
N GLU A 21 -10.18 4.34 23.63
CA GLU A 21 -10.46 4.70 22.24
C GLU A 21 -9.84 3.66 21.29
N PRO A 22 -10.53 3.26 20.21
CA PRO A 22 -9.99 2.32 19.23
C PRO A 22 -8.65 2.81 18.70
N ALA A 23 -7.69 1.89 18.56
CA ALA A 23 -6.37 2.23 18.06
C ALA A 23 -6.47 2.71 16.61
N ARG A 24 -5.94 3.90 16.31
CA ARG A 24 -5.85 4.37 14.92
C ARG A 24 -4.75 3.60 14.21
N ILE A 25 -5.10 3.01 13.07
CA ILE A 25 -4.19 2.28 12.19
C ILE A 25 -4.26 2.85 10.77
N ASP A 26 -3.21 2.65 10.00
CA ASP A 26 -3.17 2.93 8.57
C ASP A 26 -3.24 1.62 7.76
N PHE A 27 -3.52 1.72 6.46
CA PHE A 27 -3.55 0.55 5.58
C PHE A 27 -2.22 -0.22 5.53
N ASP A 28 -1.10 0.48 5.70
CA ASP A 28 0.23 -0.15 5.73
C ASP A 28 0.42 -1.07 6.95
N ASP A 29 -0.36 -0.89 8.02
CA ASP A 29 -0.31 -1.73 9.22
C ASP A 29 -1.03 -3.08 9.03
N LEU A 30 -1.89 -3.21 8.01
CA LEU A 30 -2.75 -4.37 7.79
C LEU A 30 -1.98 -5.62 7.36
N ALA A 31 -0.89 -5.45 6.62
CA ALA A 31 -0.04 -6.55 6.18
C ALA A 31 0.99 -6.93 7.26
N ASP A 32 1.38 -8.20 7.29
CA ASP A 32 2.40 -8.68 8.23
C ASP A 32 3.77 -8.01 7.96
N PRO A 33 4.30 -7.22 8.91
CA PRO A 33 5.61 -6.60 8.75
C PRO A 33 6.73 -7.64 8.64
N ALA A 34 6.60 -8.83 9.24
CA ALA A 34 7.58 -9.90 9.14
C ALA A 34 7.62 -10.51 7.72
N ALA A 35 6.46 -10.68 7.08
CA ALA A 35 6.40 -11.17 5.71
C ALA A 35 6.98 -10.17 4.68
N ARG A 36 6.87 -8.86 4.96
CA ARG A 36 7.50 -7.80 4.16
C ARG A 36 9.00 -7.63 4.40
N ALA A 37 9.54 -8.18 5.49
CA ALA A 37 10.94 -8.05 5.86
C ALA A 37 11.86 -8.98 5.05
N PHE A 38 12.09 -8.65 3.77
CA PHE A 38 13.08 -9.37 2.95
C PHE A 38 13.81 -8.45 1.97
N VAL A 39 15.02 -8.88 1.58
CA VAL A 39 15.80 -8.20 0.55
C VAL A 39 15.28 -8.59 -0.82
N ASP A 40 14.90 -7.57 -1.59
CA ASP A 40 14.49 -7.70 -2.97
C ASP A 40 15.47 -6.95 -3.88
N PRO A 41 16.40 -7.67 -4.53
CA PRO A 41 17.47 -7.04 -5.32
C PRO A 41 16.96 -6.41 -6.63
N TYR A 42 15.68 -6.59 -6.98
CA TYR A 42 15.11 -6.09 -8.21
C TYR A 42 14.41 -4.73 -8.05
N LEU A 43 14.08 -4.32 -6.82
CA LEU A 43 13.35 -3.06 -6.58
C LEU A 43 14.15 -1.84 -7.04
N GLU A 44 15.42 -1.78 -6.64
CA GLU A 44 16.31 -0.63 -6.93
C GLU A 44 17.06 -0.77 -8.26
N MET A 45 16.80 -1.85 -9.02
CA MET A 45 17.46 -2.08 -10.30
C MET A 45 17.02 -1.04 -11.35
N GLY A 46 15.81 -0.50 -11.26
CA GLY A 46 15.30 0.45 -12.26
C GLY A 46 15.01 -0.20 -13.63
N PRO A 47 14.31 0.51 -14.51
CA PRO A 47 13.69 -0.08 -15.71
C PRO A 47 14.71 -0.54 -16.76
N GLU A 48 15.78 0.24 -16.99
CA GLU A 48 16.78 -0.08 -18.01
C GLU A 48 17.53 -1.37 -17.68
N ARG A 49 18.06 -1.47 -16.46
CA ARG A 49 18.80 -2.66 -16.01
C ARG A 49 17.88 -3.88 -15.88
N MET A 50 16.62 -3.68 -15.48
CA MET A 50 15.61 -4.74 -15.54
C MET A 50 15.38 -5.24 -16.97
N ASN A 51 15.34 -4.34 -17.96
CA ASN A 51 15.22 -4.72 -19.37
C ASN A 51 16.44 -5.48 -19.89
N GLU A 52 17.65 -5.13 -19.43
CA GLU A 52 18.85 -5.90 -19.74
C GLU A 52 18.79 -7.30 -19.15
N LEU A 53 18.38 -7.45 -17.88
CA LEU A 53 18.23 -8.77 -17.26
C LEU A 53 17.20 -9.63 -18.00
N ARG A 54 16.06 -9.05 -18.40
CA ARG A 54 15.06 -9.72 -19.25
C ARG A 54 15.64 -10.12 -20.60
N THR A 55 16.50 -9.28 -21.18
CA THR A 55 17.19 -9.57 -22.44
C THR A 55 18.13 -10.76 -22.28
N VAL A 56 18.95 -10.80 -21.23
CA VAL A 56 19.83 -11.94 -20.92
C VAL A 56 19.04 -13.24 -20.81
N VAL A 57 17.94 -13.24 -20.03
CA VAL A 57 17.09 -14.43 -19.85
C VAL A 57 16.45 -14.89 -21.16
N ARG A 58 15.83 -13.96 -21.91
CA ARG A 58 15.15 -14.27 -23.17
C ARG A 58 16.12 -14.80 -24.22
N LEU A 59 17.29 -14.19 -24.37
CA LEU A 59 18.31 -14.62 -25.32
C LEU A 59 18.93 -15.96 -24.91
N GLY A 60 19.16 -16.18 -23.62
CA GLY A 60 19.59 -17.48 -23.10
C GLY A 60 18.62 -18.60 -23.46
N ALA A 61 17.31 -18.37 -23.32
CA ALA A 61 16.30 -19.35 -23.71
C ALA A 61 16.33 -19.63 -25.23
N ARG A 62 16.38 -18.59 -26.07
CA ARG A 62 16.44 -18.77 -27.54
C ARG A 62 17.72 -19.48 -27.98
N LEU A 63 18.87 -19.18 -27.37
CA LEU A 63 20.15 -19.81 -27.68
C LEU A 63 20.23 -21.30 -27.30
N ALA A 64 19.38 -21.75 -26.38
CA ALA A 64 19.26 -23.16 -26.02
C ALA A 64 18.54 -24.00 -27.08
N GLU A 65 17.84 -23.35 -28.03
CA GLU A 65 17.15 -24.02 -29.13
C GLU A 65 18.14 -24.44 -30.23
N THR A 66 17.83 -25.52 -30.93
CA THR A 66 18.73 -26.16 -31.90
C THR A 66 18.50 -25.73 -33.35
N ASP A 67 17.46 -24.94 -33.62
CA ASP A 67 16.99 -24.53 -34.95
C ASP A 67 17.66 -23.23 -35.46
N LEU A 68 18.62 -22.68 -34.73
CA LEU A 68 19.29 -21.43 -35.08
C LEU A 68 20.37 -21.64 -36.15
N SER A 69 20.36 -20.77 -37.17
CA SER A 69 21.49 -20.64 -38.09
C SER A 69 22.76 -20.20 -37.33
N PRO A 70 23.97 -20.52 -37.83
CA PRO A 70 25.21 -20.04 -37.20
C PRO A 70 25.29 -18.52 -37.09
N GLU A 71 24.80 -17.79 -38.10
CA GLU A 71 24.78 -16.32 -38.11
C GLU A 71 23.83 -15.77 -37.05
N ASP A 72 22.62 -16.32 -36.94
CA ASP A 72 21.65 -15.90 -35.93
C ASP A 72 22.16 -16.18 -34.52
N ARG A 73 22.77 -17.36 -34.31
CA ARG A 73 23.38 -17.73 -33.03
C ARG A 73 24.44 -16.72 -32.62
N GLN A 74 25.38 -16.39 -33.52
CA GLN A 74 26.43 -15.40 -33.25
C GLN A 74 25.84 -14.02 -32.92
N ARG A 75 24.82 -13.57 -33.65
CA ARG A 75 24.15 -12.29 -33.40
C ARG A 75 23.47 -12.25 -32.01
N LEU A 76 22.81 -13.34 -31.62
CA LEU A 76 22.13 -13.43 -30.32
C LEU A 76 23.14 -13.54 -29.16
N GLU A 77 24.24 -14.27 -29.35
CA GLU A 77 25.34 -14.35 -28.38
C GLU A 77 25.99 -13.00 -28.13
N ALA A 78 26.31 -12.24 -29.19
CA ALA A 78 26.86 -10.89 -29.07
C ALA A 78 25.92 -9.97 -28.28
N ARG A 79 24.63 -9.92 -28.67
CA ARG A 79 23.64 -9.11 -27.96
C ARG A 79 23.47 -9.51 -26.49
N ARG A 80 23.51 -10.82 -26.20
CA ARG A 80 23.45 -11.31 -24.81
C ARG A 80 24.68 -10.86 -24.03
N SER A 81 25.86 -10.96 -24.62
CA SER A 81 27.12 -10.50 -24.00
C SER A 81 27.08 -9.00 -23.70
N ASP A 82 26.52 -8.18 -24.59
CA ASP A 82 26.38 -6.74 -24.37
C ASP A 82 25.47 -6.43 -23.17
N ALA A 83 24.32 -7.13 -23.08
CA ALA A 83 23.39 -7.00 -21.95
C ALA A 83 24.02 -7.46 -20.62
N GLU A 84 24.79 -8.55 -20.64
CA GLU A 84 25.53 -9.04 -19.47
C GLU A 84 26.60 -8.03 -19.02
N ALA A 85 27.32 -7.42 -19.97
CA ALA A 85 28.31 -6.39 -19.67
C ALA A 85 27.68 -5.13 -19.05
N ALA A 86 26.52 -4.68 -19.56
CA ALA A 86 25.81 -3.52 -19.02
C ALA A 86 25.37 -3.73 -17.56
N LEU A 87 24.91 -4.94 -17.23
CA LEU A 87 24.55 -5.32 -15.87
C LEU A 87 25.78 -5.42 -14.96
N ALA A 88 26.88 -5.99 -15.45
CA ALA A 88 28.12 -6.14 -14.69
C ALA A 88 28.76 -4.79 -14.35
N VAL A 89 28.77 -3.83 -15.28
CA VAL A 89 29.23 -2.44 -15.03
C VAL A 89 28.41 -1.79 -13.93
N SER A 90 27.12 -2.13 -13.83
CA SER A 90 26.21 -1.65 -12.79
C SER A 90 26.34 -2.42 -11.46
N GLY A 91 27.28 -3.36 -11.33
CA GLY A 91 27.56 -4.11 -10.11
C GLY A 91 26.60 -5.26 -9.81
N PHE A 92 25.77 -5.67 -10.78
CA PHE A 92 24.82 -6.76 -10.58
C PHE A 92 25.44 -8.13 -10.90
N ASP A 93 25.39 -9.04 -9.92
CA ASP A 93 25.68 -10.47 -10.15
C ASP A 93 24.47 -11.14 -10.80
N ILE A 94 24.55 -11.35 -12.12
CA ILE A 94 23.48 -11.94 -12.92
C ILE A 94 23.17 -13.36 -12.48
N ALA A 95 24.19 -14.17 -12.17
CA ALA A 95 23.98 -15.55 -11.76
C ALA A 95 23.25 -15.61 -10.41
N ALA A 96 23.66 -14.77 -9.45
CA ALA A 96 22.97 -14.65 -8.17
C ALA A 96 21.53 -14.14 -8.33
N LEU A 97 21.30 -13.14 -9.18
CA LEU A 97 19.96 -12.65 -9.53
C LEU A 97 19.09 -13.76 -10.11
N LEU A 98 19.60 -14.56 -11.05
CA LEU A 98 18.81 -15.63 -11.64
C LEU A 98 18.54 -16.77 -10.65
N ALA A 99 19.49 -17.08 -9.77
CA ALA A 99 19.34 -18.12 -8.75
C ALA A 99 18.23 -17.78 -7.74
N GLN A 100 18.12 -16.52 -7.31
CA GLN A 100 17.17 -16.10 -6.27
C GLN A 100 15.76 -15.74 -6.78
N ARG A 101 15.53 -15.71 -8.10
CA ARG A 101 14.28 -15.20 -8.71
C ARG A 101 13.02 -15.83 -8.12
N TRP A 102 13.04 -17.14 -7.87
CA TRP A 102 11.88 -17.86 -7.36
C TRP A 102 11.69 -17.62 -5.87
N THR A 103 12.78 -17.53 -5.11
CA THR A 103 12.75 -17.17 -3.69
C THR A 103 12.16 -15.78 -3.49
N VAL A 104 12.60 -14.79 -4.27
CA VAL A 104 12.06 -13.43 -4.20
C VAL A 104 10.60 -13.39 -4.66
N ALA A 105 10.26 -14.09 -5.75
CA ALA A 105 8.86 -14.18 -6.21
C ALA A 105 7.95 -14.82 -5.16
N GLN A 106 8.42 -15.83 -4.42
CA GLN A 106 7.67 -16.44 -3.33
C GLN A 106 7.48 -15.46 -2.17
N LYS A 107 8.56 -14.81 -1.72
CA LYS A 107 8.50 -13.81 -0.63
C LYS A 107 7.58 -12.63 -0.95
N ARG A 108 7.60 -12.14 -2.20
CA ARG A 108 6.65 -11.12 -2.68
C ARG A 108 5.19 -11.59 -2.55
N ARG A 109 4.89 -12.83 -2.93
CA ARG A 109 3.54 -13.38 -2.78
C ARG A 109 3.14 -13.48 -1.31
N GLU A 110 4.02 -14.00 -0.47
CA GLU A 110 3.79 -14.08 0.98
C GLU A 110 3.50 -12.69 1.57
N ALA A 111 4.30 -11.67 1.22
CA ALA A 111 4.10 -10.29 1.66
C ALA A 111 2.77 -9.66 1.19
N GLN A 112 2.19 -10.13 0.08
CA GLN A 112 0.91 -9.66 -0.45
C GLN A 112 -0.32 -10.35 0.17
N ILE A 113 -0.14 -11.44 0.89
CA ILE A 113 -1.25 -12.23 1.46
C ILE A 113 -1.15 -12.45 2.97
N ALA A 114 0.01 -12.18 3.59
CA ALA A 114 0.15 -12.31 5.03
C ALA A 114 -0.51 -11.12 5.74
N THR A 115 -1.50 -11.39 6.59
CA THR A 115 -2.17 -10.41 7.42
C THR A 115 -1.40 -10.19 8.73
N ASN A 116 -1.39 -8.97 9.25
CA ASN A 116 -0.75 -8.65 10.53
C ASN A 116 -1.45 -9.39 11.69
N PRO A 117 -0.80 -10.36 12.35
CA PRO A 117 -1.44 -11.18 13.38
C PRO A 117 -1.80 -10.38 14.65
N LEU A 118 -1.18 -9.20 14.86
CA LEU A 118 -1.50 -8.34 16.01
C LEU A 118 -2.84 -7.61 15.86
N LEU A 119 -3.39 -7.55 14.65
CA LEU A 119 -4.66 -6.88 14.37
C LEU A 119 -5.86 -7.83 14.36
N GLU A 120 -5.66 -9.15 14.42
CA GLU A 120 -6.77 -10.10 14.56
C GLU A 120 -7.53 -9.85 15.88
N GLY A 121 -8.81 -9.52 15.75
CA GLY A 121 -9.70 -9.22 16.86
C GLY A 121 -9.45 -7.87 17.54
N ALA A 122 -8.56 -7.03 16.99
CA ALA A 122 -8.29 -5.71 17.54
C ALA A 122 -9.42 -4.72 17.24
N ALA A 123 -9.75 -3.87 18.22
CA ALA A 123 -10.62 -2.72 18.01
C ALA A 123 -9.81 -1.57 17.41
N VAL A 124 -10.17 -1.15 16.20
CA VAL A 124 -9.40 -0.22 15.38
C VAL A 124 -10.24 0.95 14.88
N ARG A 125 -9.57 2.05 14.55
CA ARG A 125 -10.09 3.14 13.72
C ARG A 125 -9.27 3.17 12.44
N LEU A 126 -9.92 3.02 11.29
CA LEU A 126 -9.32 3.05 9.97
C LEU A 126 -10.00 4.12 9.11
N GLU A 127 -9.19 5.00 8.54
CA GLU A 127 -9.65 6.04 7.61
C GLU A 127 -9.32 5.63 6.19
N GLY A 128 -10.27 5.79 5.27
CA GLY A 128 -10.11 5.39 3.88
C GLY A 128 -11.28 5.81 3.00
N TYR A 129 -11.35 5.21 1.82
CA TYR A 129 -12.40 5.47 0.85
C TYR A 129 -13.31 4.26 0.69
N LEU A 130 -14.61 4.47 0.91
CA LEU A 130 -15.61 3.43 0.83
C LEU A 130 -16.03 3.17 -0.62
N ILE A 131 -15.99 1.90 -1.01
CA ILE A 131 -16.55 1.37 -2.25
C ILE A 131 -17.77 0.51 -1.88
N PRO A 132 -19.01 0.98 -2.11
CA PRO A 132 -20.21 0.18 -1.87
C PRO A 132 -20.26 -1.06 -2.78
N ALA A 133 -20.67 -2.20 -2.23
CA ALA A 133 -20.71 -3.51 -2.89
C ALA A 133 -22.08 -4.19 -2.77
N GLY A 134 -23.14 -3.41 -2.57
CA GLY A 134 -24.51 -3.89 -2.43
C GLY A 134 -24.89 -4.21 -0.99
N THR A 135 -25.79 -5.17 -0.81
CA THR A 135 -26.40 -5.52 0.47
C THR A 135 -26.30 -7.03 0.69
N GLY A 136 -25.90 -7.44 1.89
CA GLY A 136 -25.83 -8.83 2.29
C GLY A 136 -27.21 -9.46 2.57
N PRO A 137 -27.26 -10.80 2.75
CA PRO A 137 -28.52 -11.51 3.02
C PRO A 137 -29.22 -11.09 4.32
N ASP A 138 -28.47 -10.55 5.27
CA ASP A 138 -28.95 -10.03 6.55
C ASP A 138 -29.45 -8.58 6.45
N GLY A 139 -29.45 -7.99 5.25
CA GLY A 139 -29.90 -6.62 5.02
C GLY A 139 -28.83 -5.54 5.29
N ARG A 140 -27.64 -5.91 5.78
CA ARG A 140 -26.55 -4.93 5.98
C ARG A 140 -25.89 -4.56 4.66
N GLY A 141 -25.51 -3.30 4.51
CA GLY A 141 -24.66 -2.85 3.40
C GLY A 141 -23.30 -3.54 3.45
N ILE A 142 -22.77 -3.91 2.28
CA ILE A 142 -21.41 -4.44 2.12
C ILE A 142 -20.58 -3.37 1.42
N GLY A 143 -19.35 -3.18 1.83
CA GLY A 143 -18.41 -2.32 1.12
C GLY A 143 -16.97 -2.73 1.34
N TYR A 144 -16.08 -2.04 0.63
CA TYR A 144 -14.64 -2.19 0.75
C TYR A 144 -13.99 -0.85 1.04
N LEU A 145 -13.01 -0.82 1.94
CA LEU A 145 -12.15 0.35 2.13
C LEU A 145 -10.87 0.18 1.33
N VAL A 146 -10.47 1.27 0.68
CA VAL A 146 -9.18 1.42 0.00
C VAL A 146 -8.45 2.67 0.51
N PRO A 147 -7.11 2.71 0.47
CA PRO A 147 -6.34 3.85 0.95
C PRO A 147 -6.40 5.07 0.02
N VAL A 148 -6.72 4.86 -1.27
CA VAL A 148 -6.63 5.91 -2.30
C VAL A 148 -7.84 5.86 -3.24
N VAL A 149 -8.36 7.04 -3.60
CA VAL A 149 -9.43 7.19 -4.62
C VAL A 149 -9.00 6.56 -5.95
N GLY A 150 -9.91 5.83 -6.58
CA GLY A 150 -9.70 5.26 -7.91
C GLY A 150 -9.06 3.87 -7.92
N MET A 151 -8.62 3.36 -6.76
CA MET A 151 -8.23 1.94 -6.61
C MET A 151 -9.39 1.00 -6.89
N CYS A 152 -9.10 -0.15 -7.49
CA CYS A 152 -10.09 -1.12 -7.98
C CYS A 152 -10.89 -0.62 -9.19
N SER A 153 -10.42 0.40 -9.89
CA SER A 153 -11.00 0.95 -11.11
C SER A 153 -9.83 1.28 -12.06
N HIS A 154 -9.51 2.55 -12.24
CA HIS A 154 -8.39 3.00 -13.07
C HIS A 154 -7.02 2.80 -12.42
N ILE A 155 -6.98 2.71 -11.08
CA ILE A 155 -5.79 2.35 -10.32
C ILE A 155 -5.93 0.88 -9.90
N PRO A 156 -4.86 0.06 -10.03
CA PRO A 156 -4.89 -1.33 -9.60
C PRO A 156 -5.40 -1.48 -8.16
N ALA A 157 -6.12 -2.57 -7.89
CA ALA A 157 -6.54 -2.91 -6.54
C ALA A 157 -5.32 -3.06 -5.61
N PRO A 158 -5.44 -2.70 -4.31
CA PRO A 158 -4.40 -3.00 -3.34
C PRO A 158 -4.23 -4.52 -3.16
N PRO A 159 -3.12 -4.97 -2.57
CA PRO A 159 -2.95 -6.36 -2.15
C PRO A 159 -4.13 -6.84 -1.28
N PRO A 160 -4.50 -8.13 -1.32
CA PRO A 160 -5.63 -8.64 -0.54
C PRO A 160 -5.52 -8.43 0.97
N ASN A 161 -4.31 -8.41 1.53
CA ASN A 161 -4.05 -8.10 2.95
C ASN A 161 -4.13 -6.60 3.29
N GLU A 162 -4.45 -5.75 2.32
CA GLU A 162 -4.65 -4.29 2.47
C GLU A 162 -6.02 -3.84 1.94
N LEU A 163 -6.85 -4.75 1.43
CA LEU A 163 -8.24 -4.48 1.12
C LEU A 163 -9.11 -4.90 2.30
N VAL A 164 -9.96 -4.02 2.82
CA VAL A 164 -10.81 -4.31 3.99
C VAL A 164 -12.28 -4.37 3.57
N ARG A 165 -12.91 -5.54 3.68
CA ARG A 165 -14.36 -5.68 3.56
C ARG A 165 -15.03 -5.22 4.85
N LEU A 166 -16.15 -4.51 4.77
CA LEU A 166 -16.95 -4.18 5.94
C LEU A 166 -18.44 -4.37 5.70
N TYR A 167 -19.16 -4.51 6.80
CA TYR A 167 -20.62 -4.46 6.83
C TYR A 167 -21.04 -3.19 7.55
N PHE A 168 -22.08 -2.51 7.07
CA PHE A 168 -22.57 -1.26 7.66
C PHE A 168 -24.09 -1.12 7.50
N GLU A 169 -24.72 -0.24 8.27
CA GLU A 169 -26.15 0.02 8.14
C GLU A 169 -26.47 0.80 6.83
N PRO A 170 -27.40 0.32 5.98
CA PRO A 170 -27.65 0.90 4.66
C PRO A 170 -28.05 2.38 4.64
N ASP A 171 -28.61 2.91 5.73
CA ASP A 171 -29.07 4.29 5.88
C ASP A 171 -27.95 5.29 6.24
N SER A 172 -26.71 4.84 6.34
CA SER A 172 -25.51 5.64 6.65
C SER A 172 -25.13 6.72 5.62
N GLY A 173 -25.92 6.95 4.57
CA GLY A 173 -25.65 7.97 3.54
C GLY A 173 -24.46 7.65 2.62
N THR A 174 -24.06 6.39 2.57
CA THR A 174 -22.84 5.86 1.93
C THR A 174 -23.00 5.53 0.44
N GLY A 175 -23.99 6.12 -0.24
CA GLY A 175 -24.32 5.79 -1.63
C GLY A 175 -23.28 6.24 -2.68
N SER A 176 -22.24 6.99 -2.30
CA SER A 176 -21.20 7.45 -3.20
C SER A 176 -20.00 6.50 -3.20
N ILE A 177 -19.50 6.17 -4.39
CA ILE A 177 -18.25 5.41 -4.55
C ILE A 177 -17.08 6.34 -4.21
N TYR A 178 -16.09 5.81 -3.48
CA TYR A 178 -14.95 6.54 -2.93
C TYR A 178 -15.34 7.65 -1.95
N LEU A 179 -16.40 7.44 -1.16
CA LEU A 179 -16.72 8.34 -0.06
C LEU A 179 -15.61 8.24 1.01
N PRO A 180 -14.92 9.34 1.36
CA PRO A 180 -14.00 9.33 2.50
C PRO A 180 -14.76 9.07 3.79
N VAL A 181 -14.28 8.08 4.55
CA VAL A 181 -14.90 7.63 5.79
C VAL A 181 -13.85 7.37 6.87
N SER A 182 -14.26 7.58 8.12
CA SER A 182 -13.59 7.09 9.31
C SER A 182 -14.44 5.97 9.89
N VAL A 183 -13.88 4.77 10.00
CA VAL A 183 -14.59 3.57 10.42
C VAL A 183 -13.95 3.04 11.69
N THR A 184 -14.75 2.85 12.75
CA THR A 184 -14.32 2.11 13.93
C THR A 184 -14.96 0.74 13.95
N GLY A 185 -14.22 -0.28 14.36
CA GLY A 185 -14.76 -1.62 14.49
C GLY A 185 -13.75 -2.64 14.95
N THR A 186 -14.15 -3.90 14.94
CA THR A 186 -13.25 -5.03 15.23
C THR A 186 -12.75 -5.65 13.93
N LEU A 187 -11.43 -5.73 13.76
CA LEU A 187 -10.82 -6.33 12.57
C LEU A 187 -10.73 -7.85 12.72
N ARG A 188 -10.97 -8.59 11.63
CA ARG A 188 -10.94 -10.05 11.54
C ARG A 188 -10.22 -10.49 10.27
N ALA A 189 -9.23 -11.35 10.41
CA ALA A 189 -8.55 -12.01 9.31
C ALA A 189 -9.52 -13.04 8.71
N GLU A 190 -10.25 -12.61 7.69
CA GLU A 190 -11.27 -13.39 7.01
C GLU A 190 -11.20 -13.12 5.52
N ALA A 191 -10.92 -14.17 4.76
CA ALA A 191 -10.84 -14.08 3.31
C ALA A 191 -12.22 -13.95 2.69
N SER A 192 -12.35 -13.03 1.73
CA SER A 192 -13.47 -12.94 0.79
C SER A 192 -12.97 -12.71 -0.62
N ASP A 193 -13.73 -13.22 -1.58
CA ASP A 193 -13.44 -13.10 -3.00
C ASP A 193 -14.75 -12.92 -3.74
N GLU A 194 -15.06 -11.67 -4.07
CA GLU A 194 -16.31 -11.29 -4.70
C GLU A 194 -16.04 -10.59 -6.03
N THR A 195 -17.00 -10.63 -6.95
CA THR A 195 -16.93 -9.79 -8.16
C THR A 195 -18.06 -8.78 -8.13
N ILE A 196 -17.70 -7.50 -8.18
CA ILE A 196 -18.67 -6.39 -8.15
C ILE A 196 -18.61 -5.59 -9.45
N HIS A 197 -19.70 -4.90 -9.79
CA HIS A 197 -19.69 -3.93 -10.87
C HIS A 197 -19.28 -2.56 -10.31
N LEU A 198 -18.19 -2.02 -10.83
CA LEU A 198 -17.67 -0.69 -10.52
C LEU A 198 -17.70 0.20 -11.77
N LEU A 199 -17.08 1.38 -11.71
CA LEU A 199 -17.12 2.37 -12.78
C LEU A 199 -16.64 1.82 -14.14
N ASP A 200 -15.57 1.01 -14.13
CA ASP A 200 -14.93 0.51 -15.35
C ASP A 200 -15.36 -0.90 -15.75
N GLY A 201 -16.38 -1.45 -15.06
CA GLY A 201 -16.90 -2.78 -15.29
C GLY A 201 -16.73 -3.72 -14.11
N MET A 202 -16.59 -5.02 -14.40
CA MET A 202 -16.54 -6.05 -13.37
C MET A 202 -15.14 -6.13 -12.75
N VAL A 203 -15.08 -6.08 -11.42
CA VAL A 203 -13.83 -6.07 -10.66
C VAL A 203 -13.89 -7.15 -9.60
N ARG A 204 -12.84 -7.98 -9.54
CA ARG A 204 -12.65 -8.98 -8.49
C ARG A 204 -12.07 -8.33 -7.25
N MET A 205 -12.80 -8.37 -6.15
CA MET A 205 -12.47 -7.82 -4.85
C MET A 205 -12.00 -8.95 -3.94
N GLN A 206 -10.68 -9.09 -3.79
CA GLN A 206 -10.08 -10.06 -2.90
C GLN A 206 -9.61 -9.35 -1.64
N SER A 207 -10.20 -9.68 -0.50
CA SER A 207 -9.87 -9.10 0.79
C SER A 207 -9.55 -10.21 1.77
N LEU A 208 -8.56 -9.98 2.63
CA LEU A 208 -8.20 -10.88 3.74
C LEU A 208 -8.61 -10.30 5.11
N TRP A 209 -9.27 -9.15 5.09
CA TRP A 209 -9.71 -8.44 6.28
C TRP A 209 -11.20 -8.14 6.21
N ARG A 210 -11.92 -8.53 7.26
CA ARG A 210 -13.27 -8.08 7.53
C ARG A 210 -13.25 -7.13 8.72
N LEU A 211 -13.92 -5.99 8.60
CA LEU A 211 -14.15 -5.06 9.70
C LEU A 211 -15.61 -5.14 10.13
N ASP A 212 -15.83 -5.60 11.36
CA ASP A 212 -17.12 -5.53 12.04
C ASP A 212 -17.34 -4.10 12.53
N THR A 213 -18.10 -3.33 11.76
CA THR A 213 -18.26 -1.89 11.95
C THR A 213 -19.11 -1.57 13.17
N ASP A 214 -18.54 -0.79 14.10
CA ASP A 214 -19.26 -0.17 15.21
C ASP A 214 -19.75 1.24 14.82
N THR A 215 -18.89 2.04 14.19
CA THR A 215 -19.26 3.37 13.68
C THR A 215 -18.67 3.62 12.31
N LEU A 216 -19.43 4.32 11.47
CA LEU A 216 -19.00 4.79 10.15
C LEU A 216 -19.43 6.24 10.02
N ALA A 217 -18.44 7.13 9.92
CA ALA A 217 -18.65 8.56 9.72
C ALA A 217 -18.08 8.99 8.37
N ALA A 218 -18.89 9.65 7.54
CA ALA A 218 -18.40 10.30 6.34
C ALA A 218 -17.59 11.55 6.72
N GLU A 219 -16.30 11.59 6.36
CA GLU A 219 -15.43 12.73 6.62
C GLU A 219 -15.20 13.54 5.33
N GLY A 220 -15.67 14.80 5.28
CA GLY A 220 -15.22 15.73 4.24
C GLY A 220 -13.81 16.30 4.54
N PRO A 221 -13.15 16.93 3.56
CA PRO A 221 -12.19 16.27 2.68
C PRO A 221 -10.95 15.68 3.42
N VAL A 222 -10.76 14.37 3.22
CA VAL A 222 -9.57 13.49 3.26
C VAL A 222 -8.31 13.92 4.05
N PRO A 223 -7.79 13.06 4.96
CA PRO A 223 -6.41 13.09 5.43
C PRO A 223 -5.38 13.02 4.29
N LYS A 224 -4.28 13.77 4.39
CA LYS A 224 -3.20 13.69 3.39
C LYS A 224 -2.52 12.31 3.43
N ALA A 225 -2.72 11.51 2.39
CA ALA A 225 -1.82 10.39 2.11
C ALA A 225 -0.37 10.90 2.09
N ARG A 226 0.49 10.41 3.00
CA ARG A 226 1.93 10.66 2.90
C ARG A 226 2.49 9.77 1.80
N ASN A 227 2.31 10.20 0.55
CA ASN A 227 3.13 9.70 -0.56
C ASN A 227 4.58 10.12 -0.30
N THR A 228 5.36 9.28 0.39
CA THR A 228 6.81 9.38 0.33
C THR A 228 7.29 8.55 -0.85
N ILE A 229 6.82 8.91 -2.04
CA ILE A 229 7.53 8.66 -3.29
C ILE A 229 7.83 10.04 -3.82
N VAL A 230 8.98 10.58 -3.42
CA VAL A 230 9.56 11.74 -4.09
C VAL A 230 9.99 11.25 -5.46
N ALA A 231 9.08 11.32 -6.43
CA ALA A 231 9.48 11.54 -7.81
C ALA A 231 10.04 12.97 -7.83
N GLN A 232 11.36 13.11 -7.81
CA GLN A 232 11.97 14.37 -8.20
C GLN A 232 11.61 14.58 -9.67
N ASP A 233 10.75 15.57 -9.93
CA ASP A 233 10.54 16.07 -11.28
C ASP A 233 11.87 16.71 -11.76
N PRO A 234 12.49 16.23 -12.86
CA PRO A 234 13.73 16.80 -13.36
C PRO A 234 13.59 18.18 -14.04
N LEU A 235 12.41 18.81 -14.02
CA LEU A 235 12.17 20.02 -14.80
C LEU A 235 11.36 21.12 -14.11
N GLU A 236 11.41 21.22 -12.78
CA GLU A 236 10.94 22.44 -12.11
C GLU A 236 12.08 23.48 -12.06
N ALA A 237 12.01 24.44 -12.99
CA ALA A 237 12.89 25.58 -13.03
C ALA A 237 12.74 26.44 -11.77
N LEU A 238 13.85 26.69 -11.10
CA LEU A 238 13.92 27.63 -9.97
C LEU A 238 13.41 29.03 -10.40
N PRO A 239 12.50 29.67 -9.65
CA PRO A 239 12.07 31.03 -9.96
C PRO A 239 13.23 32.01 -9.79
N ALA A 240 13.51 32.75 -10.85
CA ALA A 240 14.48 33.83 -10.88
C ALA A 240 13.92 35.09 -10.20
N GLU A 241 13.94 35.14 -8.88
CA GLU A 241 13.77 36.37 -8.10
C GLU A 241 14.83 36.47 -7.01
N ALA A 242 16.04 36.84 -7.43
CA ALA A 242 17.04 37.46 -6.56
C ALA A 242 18.08 38.23 -7.37
N ILE A 243 17.63 39.16 -8.23
CA ILE A 243 18.50 40.24 -8.73
C ILE A 243 17.74 41.56 -8.60
N GLY A 244 18.14 42.37 -7.62
CA GLY A 244 17.68 43.77 -7.59
C GLY A 244 17.66 44.44 -6.22
N GLN A 245 18.80 44.56 -5.54
CA GLN A 245 19.03 45.74 -4.69
C GLN A 245 20.35 46.39 -5.09
N THR A 246 20.21 47.39 -5.95
CA THR A 246 21.17 48.46 -6.17
C THR A 246 21.12 49.40 -4.95
N HIS A 247 22.24 49.59 -4.27
CA HIS A 247 22.55 50.89 -3.66
C HIS A 247 24.03 51.21 -3.87
N SER A 248 24.22 52.13 -4.81
CA SER A 248 25.42 52.92 -5.06
C SER A 248 25.72 53.84 -3.87
N SER A 249 26.99 53.96 -3.44
CA SER A 249 27.73 55.24 -3.46
C SER A 249 29.09 55.24 -2.75
N SER A 250 29.99 56.02 -3.37
CA SER A 250 31.26 56.63 -2.90
C SER A 250 32.51 55.75 -2.86
N ILE A 251 33.45 55.89 -3.81
CA ILE A 251 34.49 56.94 -3.98
C ILE A 251 35.63 56.81 -2.96
N GLY A 252 36.85 56.54 -3.46
CA GLY A 252 38.08 56.59 -2.64
C GLY A 252 39.34 56.05 -3.32
N ALA A 253 39.99 56.89 -4.12
CA ALA A 253 41.26 56.67 -4.82
C ALA A 253 42.45 56.16 -3.98
N ARG A 254 43.38 55.38 -4.57
CA ARG A 254 44.75 55.82 -4.96
C ARG A 254 45.73 54.65 -5.23
N LYS A 255 46.48 54.84 -6.32
CA LYS A 255 47.80 54.29 -6.73
C LYS A 255 48.70 53.73 -5.61
N LYS A 256 49.30 52.55 -5.84
CA LYS A 256 50.64 52.36 -6.42
C LYS A 256 50.82 50.92 -6.88
#